data_AF-V6LDQ4-F1
#
_entry.id   AF-V6LDQ4-F1
#
_cell.length_a   1.000
_cell.length_b   1.000
_cell.length_c   1.000
_cell.angle_alpha   90.00
_cell.angle_beta   90.00
_cell.angle_gamma   90.00
#
_symmetry.space_group_name_H-M   'P 1'
#
loop_
_entity.id
_entity.type
_entity.pdbx_description
1 polymer ?
#
loop_
_entity_poly.entity_id
_entity_poly.type
_entity_poly.pdbx_seq_one_letter_code
_entity_poly.pdbx_strand_id
1 'polypeptide(L)'
;MGQDSSTQWLTAVFKSDITTMNKLQLYRCVDESRTSKRRGFCGIHYASYFGNEKSINYLKDKEAYLLTKYPVWINVYTYDNKSVLLPEGLSYQCILALQGQFDLLKQSLSIYDVIQSQVPLLSCVIIGKGYNQMKSWNHQLFRNILQSNSIYNNPLMLSALLGNHAYTQFILKNIRSISFENYDWMIEEAMKIIPDIRNNIIYKGLQHLVAPTLEFENSKYQIEQAKKGFIHADDNTGGYNYRNLSISDFVDTQINTSQETLLNSCVFSSNIGSQGMSD
;
A
#
# COMPACT_ATOMS: atom_id res chain seq x y z
N MET A 1 -4.91 45.52 -0.94
CA MET A 1 -4.90 44.15 -0.36
C MET A 1 -3.57 43.53 -0.74
N GLY A 2 -2.64 43.42 0.21
CA GLY A 2 -1.29 42.91 -0.09
C GLY A 2 -1.35 41.45 -0.50
N GLN A 3 -0.77 41.09 -1.64
CA GLN A 3 -0.51 39.70 -1.97
C GLN A 3 0.28 39.09 -0.81
N ASP A 4 -0.25 38.02 -0.23
CA ASP A 4 0.40 37.28 0.84
C ASP A 4 1.77 36.83 0.32
N SER A 5 2.86 37.39 0.87
CA SER A 5 4.23 37.13 0.40
C SER A 5 4.58 35.63 0.40
N SER A 6 3.87 34.83 1.20
CA SER A 6 4.02 33.40 1.20
C SER A 6 3.59 32.71 -0.10
N THR A 7 2.54 33.21 -0.76
CA THR A 7 2.15 32.78 -2.12
C THR A 7 3.29 32.98 -3.13
N GLN A 8 4.15 33.97 -2.93
CA GLN A 8 5.24 34.27 -3.84
C GLN A 8 6.37 33.24 -3.74
N TRP A 9 6.63 32.70 -2.54
CA TRP A 9 7.63 31.62 -2.35
C TRP A 9 7.23 30.39 -3.13
N LEU A 10 6.03 29.84 -2.90
CA LEU A 10 5.58 28.65 -3.62
C LEU A 10 5.39 28.90 -5.12
N THR A 11 5.03 30.12 -5.52
CA THR A 11 4.99 30.50 -6.94
C THR A 11 6.39 30.49 -7.56
N ALA A 12 7.41 31.01 -6.88
CA ALA A 12 8.79 30.99 -7.35
C ALA A 12 9.32 29.56 -7.42
N VAL A 13 9.02 28.74 -6.41
CA VAL A 13 9.30 27.30 -6.40
C VAL A 13 8.67 26.60 -7.61
N PHE A 14 7.39 26.84 -7.88
CA PHE A 14 6.70 26.24 -9.02
C PHE A 14 7.31 26.65 -10.36
N LYS A 15 7.72 27.92 -10.49
CA LYS A 15 8.34 28.47 -11.71
C LYS A 15 9.84 28.16 -11.85
N SER A 16 10.46 27.48 -10.88
CA SER A 16 11.92 27.34 -10.79
C SER A 16 12.68 28.67 -10.81
N ASP A 17 12.09 29.75 -10.28
CA ASP A 17 12.71 31.07 -10.26
C ASP A 17 13.66 31.20 -9.07
N ILE A 18 14.87 30.67 -9.26
CA ILE A 18 15.92 30.63 -8.23
C ILE A 18 16.31 32.03 -7.73
N THR A 19 16.28 33.04 -8.61
CA THR A 19 16.60 34.43 -8.24
C THR A 19 15.58 34.96 -7.25
N THR A 20 14.28 34.78 -7.54
CA THR A 20 13.20 35.17 -6.63
C THR A 20 13.22 34.34 -5.35
N MET A 21 13.51 33.04 -5.43
CA MET A 21 13.66 32.20 -4.25
C MET A 21 14.79 32.69 -3.33
N ASN A 22 15.98 32.97 -3.85
CA ASN A 22 17.08 33.54 -3.07
C ASN A 22 16.67 34.85 -2.37
N LYS A 23 16.01 35.75 -3.10
CA LYS A 23 15.53 37.02 -2.56
C LYS A 23 14.54 36.82 -1.42
N LEU A 24 13.53 35.97 -1.59
CA LEU A 24 12.51 35.70 -0.58
C LEU A 24 13.09 35.00 0.66
N GLN A 25 14.08 34.11 0.46
CA GLN A 25 14.77 33.44 1.56
C GLN A 25 15.55 34.43 2.44
N LEU A 26 16.19 35.45 1.85
CA LEU A 26 16.87 36.52 2.59
C LEU A 26 15.91 37.30 3.50
N TYR A 27 14.67 37.52 3.05
CA TYR A 27 13.64 38.20 3.83
C TYR A 27 12.87 37.27 4.79
N ARG A 28 13.26 35.99 4.88
CA ARG A 28 12.56 34.95 5.68
C ARG A 28 11.09 34.78 5.28
N CYS A 29 10.76 35.05 4.01
CA CYS A 29 9.43 34.87 3.44
C CYS A 29 9.31 33.48 2.78
N VAL A 30 9.46 32.41 3.56
CA VAL A 30 9.50 31.02 3.05
C VAL A 30 8.35 30.13 3.57
N ASP A 31 7.61 30.59 4.58
CA ASP A 31 6.50 29.86 5.16
C ASP A 31 5.14 30.39 4.65
N GLU A 32 4.20 29.47 4.44
CA GLU A 32 2.79 29.79 4.18
C GLU A 32 2.08 30.35 5.40
N SER A 33 1.19 31.31 5.16
CA SER A 33 0.38 31.93 6.23
C SER A 33 -0.50 30.89 6.94
N ARG A 34 -0.87 31.18 8.20
CA ARG A 34 -1.67 30.25 9.03
C ARG A 34 -3.04 29.91 8.43
N THR A 35 -3.56 30.76 7.57
CA THR A 35 -4.86 30.63 6.88
C THR A 35 -4.72 29.97 5.50
N SER A 36 -3.51 29.72 5.02
CA SER A 36 -3.27 29.07 3.74
C SER A 36 -3.64 27.59 3.77
N LYS A 37 -4.28 27.12 2.70
CA LYS A 37 -4.54 25.69 2.46
C LYS A 37 -3.26 24.87 2.26
N ARG A 38 -2.11 25.54 2.00
CA ARG A 38 -0.80 24.92 1.79
C ARG A 38 0.09 25.03 3.03
N ARG A 39 -0.49 25.42 4.18
CA ARG A 39 0.23 25.49 5.45
C ARG A 39 0.88 24.13 5.75
N GLY A 40 2.16 24.15 6.13
CA GLY A 40 2.93 22.93 6.41
C GLY A 40 3.53 22.24 5.18
N PHE A 41 3.30 22.76 3.97
CA PHE A 41 4.10 22.43 2.78
C PHE A 41 5.28 23.38 2.66
N CYS A 42 6.48 22.83 2.76
CA CYS A 42 7.72 23.53 2.46
C CYS A 42 7.93 23.63 0.94
N GLY A 43 8.92 24.41 0.52
CA GLY A 43 9.23 24.58 -0.89
C GLY A 43 9.53 23.24 -1.56
N ILE A 44 10.30 22.36 -0.89
CA ILE A 44 10.69 21.08 -1.46
C ILE A 44 9.49 20.15 -1.64
N HIS A 45 8.53 20.14 -0.71
CA HIS A 45 7.30 19.36 -0.83
C HIS A 45 6.49 19.81 -2.04
N TYR A 46 6.39 21.13 -2.24
CA TYR A 46 5.69 21.70 -3.37
C TYR A 46 6.42 21.43 -4.69
N ALA A 47 7.74 21.57 -4.72
CA ALA A 47 8.56 21.25 -5.89
C ALA A 47 8.42 19.77 -6.28
N SER A 48 8.46 18.87 -5.31
CA SER A 48 8.25 17.44 -5.51
C SER A 48 6.86 17.10 -6.01
N TYR A 49 5.83 17.79 -5.51
CA TYR A 49 4.46 17.59 -5.98
C TYR A 49 4.31 17.89 -7.48
N PHE A 50 5.02 18.89 -8.01
CA PHE A 50 4.99 19.24 -9.43
C PHE A 50 6.14 18.63 -10.26
N GLY A 51 6.98 17.79 -9.67
CA GLY A 51 8.15 17.21 -10.36
C GLY A 51 9.16 18.27 -10.83
N ASN A 52 9.25 19.41 -10.14
CA ASN A 52 10.14 20.50 -10.54
C ASN A 52 11.59 20.21 -10.12
N GLU A 53 12.32 19.50 -10.97
CA GLU A 53 13.70 19.06 -10.72
C GLU A 53 14.64 20.22 -10.35
N LYS A 54 14.55 21.36 -11.04
CA LYS A 54 15.41 22.53 -10.76
C LYS A 54 15.20 23.05 -9.34
N SER A 55 13.95 23.17 -8.92
CA SER A 55 13.60 23.63 -7.58
C SER A 55 13.97 22.60 -6.52
N ILE A 56 13.77 21.30 -6.78
CA ILE A 56 14.21 20.22 -5.88
C ILE A 56 15.73 20.27 -5.70
N ASN A 57 16.49 20.41 -6.78
CA ASN A 57 17.94 20.49 -6.72
C ASN A 57 18.45 21.70 -5.95
N TYR A 58 17.75 22.83 -6.03
CA TYR A 58 18.08 24.01 -5.24
C TYR A 58 17.72 23.86 -3.75
N LEU A 59 16.64 23.15 -3.44
CA LEU A 59 16.10 23.04 -2.08
C LEU A 59 16.62 21.84 -1.29
N LYS A 60 17.09 20.77 -1.95
CA LYS A 60 17.46 19.51 -1.29
C LYS A 60 18.47 19.70 -0.16
N ASP A 61 19.48 20.56 -0.34
CA ASP A 61 20.52 20.75 0.67
C ASP A 61 20.01 21.51 1.92
N LYS A 62 18.86 22.17 1.82
CA LYS A 62 18.27 23.02 2.87
C LYS A 62 17.03 22.40 3.51
N GLU A 63 16.26 21.66 2.72
CA GLU A 63 14.91 21.24 3.08
C GLU A 63 14.70 19.72 2.99
N ALA A 64 15.69 18.91 2.57
CA ALA A 64 15.51 17.46 2.35
C ALA A 64 14.85 16.71 3.51
N TYR A 65 15.22 17.04 4.74
CA TYR A 65 14.73 16.36 5.95
C TYR A 65 13.47 16.98 6.55
N LEU A 66 12.91 18.03 5.93
CA LEU A 66 11.64 18.58 6.38
C LEU A 66 10.52 17.60 6.09
N LEU A 67 9.57 17.54 7.01
CA LEU A 67 8.35 16.75 6.88
C LEU A 67 7.13 17.66 6.81
N THR A 68 6.06 17.20 6.16
CA THR A 68 4.79 17.93 6.16
C THR A 68 4.27 18.09 7.59
N LYS A 69 3.82 19.30 7.94
CA LYS A 69 3.40 19.61 9.33
C LYS A 69 1.92 19.35 9.62
N TYR A 70 1.12 19.12 8.58
CA TYR A 70 -0.33 18.93 8.68
C TYR A 70 -0.79 17.89 7.65
N PRO A 71 -1.94 17.23 7.87
CA PRO A 71 -2.55 16.35 6.87
C PRO A 71 -2.84 17.09 5.57
N VAL A 72 -2.64 16.41 4.44
CA VAL A 72 -2.74 17.04 3.12
C VAL A 72 -3.49 16.18 2.11
N TRP A 73 -4.31 16.85 1.30
CA TRP A 73 -4.92 16.26 0.12
C TRP A 73 -3.92 16.30 -1.03
N ILE A 74 -3.53 15.13 -1.51
CA ILE A 74 -2.59 14.97 -2.62
C ILE A 74 -3.31 14.28 -3.77
N ASN A 75 -3.26 14.86 -4.97
CA ASN A 75 -3.69 14.17 -6.17
C ASN A 75 -2.64 13.11 -6.49
N VAL A 76 -2.99 11.84 -6.44
CA VAL A 76 -2.09 10.76 -6.79
C VAL A 76 -2.13 10.61 -8.30
N TYR A 77 -0.95 10.58 -8.94
CA TYR A 77 -0.84 10.39 -10.40
C TYR A 77 -1.27 8.95 -10.74
N THR A 78 -2.58 8.81 -10.86
CA THR A 78 -3.30 7.61 -11.27
C THR A 78 -4.01 7.95 -12.56
N TYR A 79 -4.31 6.95 -13.38
CA TYR A 79 -5.09 7.13 -14.62
C TYR A 79 -6.41 7.93 -14.42
N ASP A 80 -6.89 8.05 -13.18
CA ASP A 80 -8.17 8.65 -12.82
C ASP A 80 -8.06 10.01 -12.07
N ASN A 81 -6.87 10.61 -11.94
CA ASN A 81 -6.65 11.89 -11.22
C ASN A 81 -7.29 11.95 -9.81
N LYS A 82 -7.18 10.86 -9.04
CA LYS A 82 -7.78 10.74 -7.70
C LYS A 82 -6.99 11.50 -6.64
N SER A 83 -7.69 12.13 -5.69
CA SER A 83 -7.08 12.76 -4.51
C SER A 83 -7.20 11.87 -3.28
N VAL A 84 -6.15 11.85 -2.45
CA VAL A 84 -6.11 11.12 -1.18
C VAL A 84 -5.68 12.04 -0.07
N LEU A 85 -6.34 11.94 1.09
CA LEU A 85 -5.89 12.57 2.31
C LEU A 85 -4.81 11.69 2.94
N LEU A 86 -3.61 12.24 3.09
CA LEU A 86 -2.53 11.61 3.83
C LEU A 86 -2.27 12.35 5.14
N PRO A 87 -1.78 11.64 6.18
CA PRO A 87 -1.41 12.27 7.43
C PRO A 87 -0.24 13.23 7.26
N GLU A 88 0.04 13.99 8.31
CA GLU A 88 1.29 14.73 8.41
C GLU A 88 2.51 13.80 8.47
N GLY A 89 3.71 14.39 8.39
CA GLY A 89 4.95 13.63 8.52
C GLY A 89 5.45 13.00 7.22
N LEU A 90 4.99 13.46 6.04
CA LEU A 90 5.52 13.00 4.75
C LEU A 90 6.82 13.74 4.41
N SER A 91 7.82 13.01 3.92
CA SER A 91 9.01 13.60 3.32
C SER A 91 8.76 13.98 1.85
N TYR A 92 9.67 14.76 1.26
CA TYR A 92 9.58 15.03 -0.17
C TYR A 92 9.76 13.77 -1.04
N GLN A 93 10.51 12.77 -0.56
CA GLN A 93 10.63 11.45 -1.21
C GLN A 93 9.28 10.74 -1.26
N CYS A 94 8.51 10.77 -0.16
CA CYS A 94 7.14 10.25 -0.13
C CYS A 94 6.26 10.96 -1.16
N ILE A 95 6.35 12.29 -1.26
CA ILE A 95 5.58 13.07 -2.23
C ILE A 95 5.96 12.70 -3.67
N LEU A 96 7.25 12.56 -3.98
CA LEU A 96 7.71 12.10 -5.30
C LEU A 96 7.14 10.71 -5.65
N ALA A 97 7.15 9.77 -4.70
CA ALA A 97 6.58 8.44 -4.90
C ALA A 97 5.08 8.51 -5.22
N LEU A 98 4.31 9.30 -4.47
CA LEU A 98 2.86 9.47 -4.68
C LEU A 98 2.52 10.11 -6.03
N GLN A 99 3.39 10.99 -6.54
CA GLN A 99 3.26 11.61 -7.86
C GLN A 99 3.77 10.74 -9.00
N GLY A 100 4.32 9.55 -8.72
CA GLY A 100 4.95 8.70 -9.74
C GLY A 100 6.24 9.28 -10.32
N GLN A 101 6.85 10.27 -9.64
CA GLN A 101 8.10 10.93 -10.06
C GLN A 101 9.32 10.08 -9.70
N PHE A 102 9.34 8.84 -10.20
CA PHE A 102 10.28 7.81 -9.75
C PHE A 102 11.72 8.08 -10.18
N ASP A 103 11.95 8.78 -11.30
CA ASP A 103 13.31 9.13 -11.73
C ASP A 103 13.95 10.13 -10.76
N LEU A 104 13.19 11.14 -10.34
CA LEU A 104 13.63 12.10 -9.32
C LEU A 104 13.79 11.43 -7.95
N LEU A 105 12.89 10.50 -7.61
CA LEU A 105 13.03 9.72 -6.38
C LEU A 105 14.29 8.86 -6.40
N LYS A 106 14.61 8.22 -7.53
CA LYS A 106 15.84 7.43 -7.69
C LYS A 106 17.09 8.27 -7.44
N GLN A 107 17.14 9.47 -8.02
CA GLN A 107 18.23 10.41 -7.78
C GLN A 107 18.32 10.78 -6.29
N SER A 108 17.19 11.08 -5.66
CA SER A 108 17.14 11.38 -4.22
C SER A 108 17.66 10.23 -3.35
N LEU A 109 17.21 9.00 -3.61
CA LEU A 109 17.64 7.80 -2.89
C LEU A 109 19.15 7.54 -3.04
N SER A 110 19.72 7.83 -4.21
CA SER A 110 21.18 7.69 -4.41
C SER A 110 22.03 8.66 -3.58
N ILE A 111 21.44 9.78 -3.15
CA ILE A 111 22.16 10.84 -2.41
C ILE A 111 21.91 10.71 -0.91
N TYR A 112 20.66 10.53 -0.51
CA TYR A 112 20.23 10.64 0.88
C TYR A 112 19.83 9.30 1.52
N ASP A 113 19.85 8.20 0.76
CA ASP A 113 19.11 6.98 1.09
C ASP A 113 17.63 7.31 1.39
N VAL A 114 16.89 6.40 2.01
CA VAL A 114 15.51 6.65 2.45
C VAL A 114 15.50 7.64 3.62
N ILE A 115 14.81 8.75 3.45
CA ILE A 115 14.57 9.73 4.51
C ILE A 115 13.46 9.21 5.42
N GLN A 116 13.74 9.13 6.71
CA GLN A 116 12.78 8.68 7.71
C GLN A 116 11.60 9.65 7.80
N SER A 117 10.39 9.10 7.73
CA SER A 117 9.12 9.82 7.76
C SER A 117 8.11 9.06 8.60
N GLN A 118 7.03 9.72 9.02
CA GLN A 118 5.98 9.06 9.80
C GLN A 118 5.27 7.98 8.96
N VAL A 119 5.07 8.24 7.66
CA VAL A 119 4.61 7.24 6.69
C VAL A 119 5.83 6.66 5.97
N PRO A 120 6.04 5.33 5.98
CA PRO A 120 7.14 4.70 5.28
C PRO A 120 7.12 4.99 3.77
N LEU A 121 8.29 5.19 3.17
CA LEU A 121 8.40 5.42 1.73
C LEU A 121 7.81 4.26 0.92
N LEU A 122 7.95 3.01 1.40
CA LEU A 122 7.37 1.83 0.74
C LEU A 122 5.85 1.98 0.56
N SER A 123 5.13 2.46 1.58
CA SER A 123 3.69 2.71 1.51
C SER A 123 3.34 3.73 0.43
N CYS A 124 4.12 4.79 0.31
CA CYS A 124 3.94 5.81 -0.72
C CYS A 124 4.22 5.27 -2.13
N VAL A 125 5.21 4.39 -2.30
CA VAL A 125 5.51 3.72 -3.57
C VAL A 125 4.35 2.81 -4.00
N ILE A 126 3.72 2.09 -3.06
CA ILE A 126 2.54 1.25 -3.33
C ILE A 126 1.38 2.12 -3.81
N ILE A 127 1.07 3.21 -3.09
CA ILE A 127 0.01 4.16 -3.47
C ILE A 127 0.30 4.77 -4.85
N GLY A 128 1.54 5.17 -5.10
CA GLY A 128 2.01 5.72 -6.38
C GLY A 128 2.16 4.70 -7.51
N LYS A 129 1.76 3.44 -7.29
CA LYS A 129 1.81 2.34 -8.26
C LYS A 129 3.22 2.04 -8.83
N GLY A 130 4.27 2.26 -8.03
CA GLY A 130 5.67 2.01 -8.41
C GLY A 130 6.16 0.57 -8.22
N TYR A 131 5.51 -0.42 -8.81
CA TYR A 131 5.82 -1.85 -8.57
C TYR A 131 7.26 -2.21 -8.97
N ASN A 132 7.69 -1.74 -10.14
CA ASN A 132 9.04 -2.01 -10.67
C ASN A 132 10.12 -1.37 -9.80
N GLN A 133 9.84 -0.19 -9.27
CA GLN A 133 10.71 0.54 -8.35
C GLN A 133 10.78 -0.16 -7.00
N MET A 134 9.64 -0.63 -6.47
CA MET A 134 9.62 -1.43 -5.25
C MET A 134 10.50 -2.68 -5.38
N LYS A 135 10.42 -3.38 -6.52
CA LYS A 135 11.30 -4.52 -6.81
C LYS A 135 12.77 -4.13 -6.81
N SER A 136 13.10 -3.01 -7.45
CA SER A 136 14.48 -2.56 -7.64
C SER A 136 15.13 -1.99 -6.37
N TRP A 137 14.33 -1.39 -5.48
CA TRP A 137 14.81 -0.70 -4.27
C TRP A 137 14.40 -1.40 -2.97
N ASN A 138 14.04 -2.69 -3.05
CA ASN A 138 13.49 -3.46 -1.94
C ASN A 138 14.32 -3.31 -0.64
N HIS A 139 15.62 -3.55 -0.66
CA HIS A 139 16.47 -3.46 0.53
C HIS A 139 16.45 -2.06 1.17
N GLN A 140 16.41 -0.99 0.37
CA GLN A 140 16.35 0.38 0.88
C GLN A 140 14.97 0.68 1.47
N LEU A 141 13.91 0.34 0.75
CA LEU A 141 12.54 0.66 1.14
C LEU A 141 12.08 -0.05 2.41
N PHE A 142 12.60 -1.25 2.69
CA PHE A 142 12.25 -2.01 3.89
C PHE A 142 12.94 -1.51 5.17
N ARG A 143 14.11 -0.84 5.07
CA ARG A 143 14.92 -0.45 6.25
C ARG A 143 14.24 0.48 7.25
N ASN A 144 13.30 1.31 6.80
CA ASN A 144 12.74 2.39 7.61
C ASN A 144 11.26 2.18 7.94
N ILE A 145 10.79 0.92 7.97
CA ILE A 145 9.42 0.61 8.33
C ILE A 145 9.33 0.42 9.84
N LEU A 146 8.63 1.34 10.51
CA LEU A 146 8.42 1.31 11.96
C LEU A 146 6.98 0.91 12.29
N GLN A 147 6.84 0.05 13.30
CA GLN A 147 5.53 -0.35 13.83
C GLN A 147 4.79 0.88 14.38
N SER A 148 3.52 1.01 14.00
CA SER A 148 2.65 2.11 14.40
C SER A 148 1.20 1.71 14.17
N ASN A 149 0.29 2.29 14.94
CA ASN A 149 -1.16 2.02 14.85
C ASN A 149 -1.83 2.62 13.59
N SER A 150 -1.05 3.21 12.68
CA SER A 150 -1.54 3.83 11.45
C SER A 150 -1.53 2.83 10.31
N ILE A 151 -2.63 2.76 9.55
CA ILE A 151 -2.68 1.86 8.39
C ILE A 151 -1.63 2.19 7.31
N TYR A 152 -1.19 3.45 7.27
CA TYR A 152 -0.16 3.89 6.32
C TYR A 152 1.23 3.37 6.68
N ASN A 153 1.43 2.90 7.92
CA ASN A 153 2.73 2.44 8.40
C ASN A 153 2.95 0.95 8.20
N ASN A 154 1.91 0.23 7.78
CA ASN A 154 1.96 -1.18 7.46
C ASN A 154 1.78 -1.34 5.94
N PRO A 155 2.87 -1.39 5.15
CA PRO A 155 2.80 -1.48 3.70
C PRO A 155 2.08 -2.74 3.21
N LEU A 156 2.14 -3.84 3.96
CA LEU A 156 1.43 -5.08 3.66
C LEU A 156 -0.09 -4.90 3.79
N MET A 157 -0.54 -4.30 4.89
CA MET A 157 -1.96 -3.98 5.05
C MET A 157 -2.41 -3.01 3.96
N LEU A 158 -1.61 -1.99 3.64
CA LEU A 158 -1.93 -1.03 2.59
C LEU A 158 -2.02 -1.66 1.20
N SER A 159 -1.11 -2.56 0.82
CA SER A 159 -1.18 -3.26 -0.47
C SER A 159 -2.43 -4.14 -0.58
N ALA A 160 -2.79 -4.82 0.51
CA ALA A 160 -3.98 -5.64 0.55
C ALA A 160 -5.25 -4.79 0.46
N LEU A 161 -5.32 -3.67 1.20
CA LEU A 161 -6.45 -2.74 1.16
C LEU A 161 -6.69 -2.16 -0.22
N LEU A 162 -5.61 -1.83 -0.93
CA LEU A 162 -5.71 -1.31 -2.29
C LEU A 162 -6.06 -2.40 -3.31
N GLY A 163 -6.14 -3.68 -2.90
CA GLY A 163 -6.37 -4.82 -3.79
C GLY A 163 -5.23 -5.00 -4.80
N ASN A 164 -4.01 -4.75 -4.36
CA ASN A 164 -2.82 -4.83 -5.20
C ASN A 164 -2.08 -6.14 -4.93
N HIS A 165 -2.62 -7.24 -5.45
CA HIS A 165 -2.14 -8.60 -5.19
C HIS A 165 -0.63 -8.79 -5.38
N ALA A 166 -0.09 -8.27 -6.49
CA ALA A 166 1.34 -8.39 -6.79
C ALA A 166 2.22 -7.74 -5.72
N TYR A 167 1.78 -6.62 -5.13
CA TYR A 167 2.49 -5.96 -4.04
C TYR A 167 2.41 -6.77 -2.76
N THR A 168 1.22 -7.27 -2.43
CA THR A 168 1.00 -8.14 -1.24
C THR A 168 1.91 -9.36 -1.29
N GLN A 169 1.93 -10.09 -2.42
CA GLN A 169 2.83 -11.23 -2.61
C GLN A 169 4.30 -10.84 -2.48
N PHE A 170 4.71 -9.76 -3.14
CA PHE A 170 6.10 -9.32 -3.09
C PHE A 170 6.52 -9.00 -1.66
N ILE A 171 5.69 -8.28 -0.90
CA ILE A 171 5.99 -7.94 0.49
C ILE A 171 6.08 -9.22 1.33
N LEU A 172 5.10 -10.12 1.25
CA LEU A 172 5.11 -11.38 2.02
C LEU A 172 6.34 -12.26 1.71
N LYS A 173 6.78 -12.31 0.45
CA LYS A 173 7.98 -13.07 0.05
C LYS A 173 9.27 -12.48 0.63
N ASN A 174 9.30 -11.17 0.84
CA ASN A 174 10.53 -10.43 1.18
C ASN A 174 10.61 -10.00 2.65
N ILE A 175 9.47 -9.95 3.36
CA ILE A 175 9.38 -9.47 4.73
C ILE A 175 10.24 -10.28 5.72
N ARG A 176 10.52 -11.54 5.40
CA ARG A 176 11.37 -12.44 6.21
C ARG A 176 12.80 -12.57 5.69
N SER A 177 13.06 -12.23 4.42
CA SER A 177 14.36 -12.45 3.78
C SER A 177 15.22 -11.19 3.68
N ILE A 178 14.60 -10.01 3.69
CA ILE A 178 15.27 -8.72 3.47
C ILE A 178 15.67 -8.05 4.78
N SER A 179 14.95 -8.31 5.87
CA SER A 179 15.22 -7.69 7.17
C SER A 179 15.74 -8.71 8.16
N PHE A 180 16.85 -8.35 8.80
CA PHE A 180 17.27 -8.93 10.08
C PHE A 180 16.28 -8.58 11.22
N GLU A 181 15.34 -7.66 10.95
CA GLU A 181 14.27 -7.24 11.85
C GLU A 181 13.02 -8.10 11.69
N ASN A 182 12.38 -8.42 12.81
CA ASN A 182 11.14 -9.19 12.83
C ASN A 182 9.95 -8.29 12.45
N TYR A 183 9.52 -8.39 11.19
CA TYR A 183 8.33 -7.72 10.67
C TYR A 183 7.05 -8.58 10.74
N ASP A 184 7.02 -9.67 11.53
CA ASP A 184 5.82 -10.49 11.74
C ASP A 184 4.64 -9.65 12.26
N TRP A 185 4.92 -8.55 12.98
CA TRP A 185 3.91 -7.59 13.42
C TRP A 185 3.04 -7.06 12.26
N MET A 186 3.59 -6.91 11.04
CA MET A 186 2.82 -6.43 9.89
C MET A 186 1.73 -7.43 9.51
N ILE A 187 2.05 -8.73 9.56
CA ILE A 187 1.12 -9.83 9.27
C ILE A 187 0.06 -9.91 10.37
N GLU A 188 0.48 -9.85 11.64
CA GLU A 188 -0.43 -9.89 12.79
C GLU A 188 -1.42 -8.74 12.80
N GLU A 189 -0.94 -7.52 12.56
CA GLU A 189 -1.78 -6.34 12.52
C GLU A 189 -2.73 -6.35 11.32
N ALA A 190 -2.25 -6.73 10.13
CA ALA A 190 -3.10 -6.85 8.94
C ALA A 190 -4.25 -7.84 9.18
N MET A 191 -3.96 -8.99 9.79
CA MET A 191 -4.97 -9.99 10.18
C MET A 191 -6.02 -9.47 11.15
N LYS A 192 -5.62 -8.59 12.07
CA LYS A 192 -6.52 -8.02 13.07
C LYS A 192 -7.45 -6.96 12.47
N ILE A 193 -6.93 -6.12 11.58
CA ILE A 193 -7.64 -4.92 11.13
C ILE A 193 -8.44 -5.15 9.84
N ILE A 194 -7.91 -5.94 8.88
CA ILE A 194 -8.55 -6.16 7.58
C ILE A 194 -10.00 -6.66 7.67
N PRO A 195 -10.39 -7.58 8.58
CA PRO A 195 -11.76 -8.06 8.67
C PRO A 195 -12.80 -6.96 8.91
N ASP A 196 -12.46 -5.94 9.70
CA ASP A 196 -13.38 -4.88 10.13
C ASP A 196 -13.12 -3.52 9.47
N ILE A 197 -12.21 -3.47 8.50
CA ILE A 197 -11.65 -2.20 7.99
C ILE A 197 -12.68 -1.31 7.28
N ARG A 198 -13.78 -1.86 6.77
CA ARG A 198 -14.80 -1.10 6.02
C ARG A 198 -15.46 0.02 6.84
N ASN A 199 -15.46 -0.10 8.17
CA ASN A 199 -16.01 0.91 9.07
C ASN A 199 -14.97 1.98 9.46
N ASN A 200 -13.70 1.82 9.09
CA ASN A 200 -12.62 2.71 9.48
C ASN A 200 -12.63 4.01 8.65
N ILE A 201 -12.52 5.16 9.31
CA ILE A 201 -12.47 6.48 8.64
C ILE A 201 -11.29 6.58 7.67
N ILE A 202 -10.16 5.96 8.00
CA ILE A 202 -8.97 6.00 7.16
C ILE A 202 -9.17 5.16 5.88
N TYR A 203 -9.93 4.06 5.98
CA TYR A 203 -10.37 3.30 4.79
C TYR A 203 -11.23 4.16 3.85
N LYS A 204 -12.13 4.99 4.39
CA LYS A 204 -12.91 5.94 3.57
C LYS A 204 -12.01 6.94 2.84
N GLY A 205 -10.86 7.32 3.41
CA GLY A 205 -9.86 8.15 2.75
C GLY A 205 -9.16 7.46 1.57
N LEU A 206 -9.06 6.13 1.60
CA LEU A 206 -8.45 5.30 0.56
C LEU A 206 -9.45 4.71 -0.43
N GLN A 207 -10.75 4.74 -0.14
CA GLN A 207 -11.80 4.05 -0.90
C GLN A 207 -11.74 4.30 -2.42
N HIS A 208 -11.30 5.49 -2.84
CA HIS A 208 -11.20 5.85 -4.25
C HIS A 208 -10.07 5.12 -4.98
N LEU A 209 -9.04 4.68 -4.25
CA LEU A 209 -7.92 3.90 -4.78
C LEU A 209 -8.10 2.39 -4.68
N VAL A 210 -9.08 1.91 -3.90
CA VAL A 210 -9.30 0.49 -3.65
C VAL A 210 -9.76 -0.20 -4.94
N ALA A 211 -9.07 -1.28 -5.32
CA ALA A 211 -9.44 -2.13 -6.44
C ALA A 211 -10.72 -2.95 -6.15
N PRO A 212 -11.30 -3.66 -7.14
CA PRO A 212 -12.51 -4.43 -6.94
C PRO A 212 -12.43 -5.42 -5.76
N THR A 213 -13.57 -5.71 -5.13
CA THR A 213 -13.69 -6.56 -3.94
C THR A 213 -12.93 -7.88 -4.04
N LEU A 214 -12.88 -8.50 -5.23
CA LEU A 214 -12.18 -9.76 -5.45
C LEU A 214 -10.68 -9.69 -5.18
N GLU A 215 -9.99 -8.62 -5.62
CA GLU A 215 -8.56 -8.44 -5.42
C GLU A 215 -8.20 -8.19 -3.96
N PHE A 216 -9.10 -7.51 -3.24
CA PHE A 216 -9.02 -7.34 -1.80
C PHE A 216 -9.13 -8.68 -1.05
N GLU A 217 -10.13 -9.50 -1.39
CA GLU A 217 -10.30 -10.83 -0.78
C GLU A 217 -9.12 -11.78 -1.11
N ASN A 218 -8.59 -11.74 -2.34
CA ASN A 218 -7.39 -12.49 -2.71
C ASN A 218 -6.18 -12.08 -1.86
N SER A 219 -5.98 -10.78 -1.64
CA SER A 219 -4.88 -10.28 -0.81
C SER A 219 -5.05 -10.68 0.66
N LYS A 220 -6.28 -10.63 1.18
CA LYS A 220 -6.61 -11.10 2.53
C LYS A 220 -6.29 -12.59 2.71
N TYR A 221 -6.71 -13.43 1.77
CA TYR A 221 -6.42 -14.86 1.79
C TYR A 221 -4.92 -15.16 1.84
N GLN A 222 -4.10 -14.41 1.11
CA GLN A 222 -2.63 -14.60 1.14
C GLN A 222 -2.00 -14.26 2.48
N ILE A 223 -2.47 -13.21 3.14
CA ILE A 223 -2.00 -12.84 4.48
C ILE A 223 -2.37 -13.94 5.48
N GLU A 224 -3.57 -14.51 5.36
CA GLU A 224 -4.00 -15.65 6.17
C GLU A 224 -3.11 -16.88 5.97
N GLN A 225 -2.73 -17.19 4.72
CA GLN A 225 -1.82 -18.30 4.42
C GLN A 225 -0.39 -18.07 4.93
N ALA A 226 0.14 -16.85 4.77
CA ALA A 226 1.47 -16.51 5.24
C ALA A 226 1.61 -16.65 6.77
N LYS A 227 0.55 -16.31 7.54
CA LYS A 227 0.51 -16.53 8.99
C LYS A 227 0.53 -18.01 9.36
N LYS A 228 -0.14 -18.86 8.58
CA LYS A 228 -0.14 -20.32 8.77
C LYS A 228 1.19 -20.99 8.37
N GLY A 229 2.16 -20.22 7.87
CA GLY A 229 3.47 -20.72 7.42
C GLY A 229 3.50 -21.15 5.96
N PHE A 230 2.39 -21.00 5.22
CA PHE A 230 2.32 -21.30 3.79
C PHE A 230 2.67 -20.05 2.99
N ILE A 231 3.95 -19.83 2.73
CA ILE A 231 4.35 -18.87 1.68
C ILE A 231 4.29 -19.66 0.36
N HIS A 232 3.21 -19.50 -0.40
CA HIS A 232 3.17 -20.01 -1.76
C HIS A 232 4.21 -19.28 -2.60
N ALA A 233 5.34 -19.95 -2.82
CA ALA A 233 6.30 -19.59 -3.85
C ALA A 233 5.77 -20.09 -5.20
N ASP A 234 4.77 -19.41 -5.76
CA ASP A 234 4.42 -19.59 -7.18
C ASP A 234 4.91 -18.37 -7.97
N ASP A 235 6.17 -18.43 -8.36
CA ASP A 235 6.68 -17.66 -9.49
C ASP A 235 6.26 -18.44 -10.77
N ASN A 236 5.47 -17.81 -11.66
CA ASN A 236 5.30 -18.13 -13.10
C ASN A 236 3.93 -18.58 -13.66
N THR A 237 2.78 -18.31 -13.06
CA THR A 237 1.52 -18.43 -13.82
C THR A 237 0.59 -17.25 -13.55
N GLY A 238 0.55 -16.34 -14.53
CA GLY A 238 -0.49 -15.32 -14.57
C GLY A 238 -1.88 -15.94 -14.56
N GLY A 239 -2.81 -15.28 -13.88
CA GLY A 239 -4.25 -15.54 -13.98
C GLY A 239 -4.70 -16.80 -13.24
N TYR A 240 -5.51 -16.57 -12.20
CA TYR A 240 -6.51 -17.47 -11.63
C TYR A 240 -6.33 -18.98 -11.86
N ASN A 241 -5.99 -19.70 -10.80
CA ASN A 241 -6.55 -21.02 -10.58
C ASN A 241 -6.95 -21.16 -9.11
N TYR A 242 -8.27 -21.17 -8.89
CA TYR A 242 -8.87 -21.88 -7.77
C TYR A 242 -8.30 -23.30 -7.76
N ARG A 243 -7.54 -23.67 -6.72
CA ARG A 243 -7.42 -25.02 -6.12
C ARG A 243 -6.05 -25.17 -5.46
N ASN A 244 -6.02 -24.99 -4.14
CA ASN A 244 -5.15 -25.75 -3.28
C ASN A 244 -6.04 -26.58 -2.35
N LEU A 245 -6.73 -27.55 -2.94
CA LEU A 245 -6.92 -28.85 -2.31
C LEU A 245 -5.75 -29.68 -2.83
N SER A 246 -4.98 -30.29 -1.94
CA SER A 246 -3.95 -31.21 -2.39
C SER A 246 -4.60 -32.37 -3.13
N ILE A 247 -3.93 -32.96 -4.13
CA ILE A 247 -4.42 -34.16 -4.83
C ILE A 247 -4.67 -35.31 -3.83
N SER A 248 -3.97 -35.33 -2.69
CA SER A 248 -4.27 -36.21 -1.56
C SER A 248 -5.62 -35.92 -0.88
N ASP A 249 -6.01 -34.64 -0.73
CA ASP A 249 -7.31 -34.28 -0.12
C ASP A 249 -8.51 -34.63 -1.02
N PHE A 250 -8.31 -34.75 -2.33
CA PHE A 250 -9.37 -35.12 -3.29
C PHE A 250 -9.60 -36.64 -3.38
N VAL A 251 -8.57 -37.45 -3.09
CA VAL A 251 -8.69 -38.91 -3.08
C VAL A 251 -9.36 -39.39 -1.78
N ASP A 252 -9.11 -38.73 -0.65
CA ASP A 252 -9.71 -39.12 0.63
C ASP A 252 -11.16 -38.65 0.80
N THR A 253 -11.56 -37.56 0.13
CA THR A 253 -12.95 -37.05 0.19
C THR A 253 -13.92 -37.84 -0.71
N GLN A 254 -13.45 -38.47 -1.79
CA GLN A 254 -14.28 -39.33 -2.66
C GLN A 254 -14.41 -40.77 -2.13
N ILE A 255 -13.43 -41.26 -1.36
CA ILE A 255 -13.48 -42.60 -0.76
C ILE A 255 -14.37 -42.63 0.50
N ASN A 256 -14.39 -41.56 1.29
CA ASN A 256 -15.22 -41.52 2.51
C ASN A 256 -16.68 -41.15 2.25
N THR A 257 -17.00 -40.37 1.21
CA THR A 257 -18.41 -40.07 0.85
C THR A 257 -19.10 -41.21 0.08
N SER A 258 -18.36 -42.14 -0.52
CA SER A 258 -18.95 -43.32 -1.16
C SER A 258 -19.18 -44.49 -0.19
N GLN A 259 -18.46 -44.57 0.94
CA GLN A 259 -18.70 -45.62 1.94
C GLN A 259 -19.76 -45.26 3.00
N GLU A 260 -19.92 -44.00 3.40
CA GLU A 260 -21.00 -43.61 4.34
C GLU A 260 -22.38 -43.54 3.70
N THR A 261 -22.47 -43.39 2.37
CA THR A 261 -23.76 -43.40 1.64
C THR A 261 -24.21 -44.82 1.23
N LEU A 262 -23.30 -45.81 1.23
CA LEU A 262 -23.61 -47.22 0.95
C LEU A 262 -23.90 -48.06 2.21
N LEU A 263 -23.50 -47.60 3.40
CA LEU A 263 -23.79 -48.32 4.66
C LEU A 263 -25.09 -47.89 5.35
N ASN A 264 -25.68 -46.75 4.98
CA ASN A 264 -26.98 -46.28 5.51
C ASN A 264 -28.18 -46.51 4.57
N SER A 265 -28.00 -47.23 3.46
CA SER A 265 -29.07 -47.58 2.49
C SER A 265 -29.37 -49.08 2.39
N CYS A 266 -28.72 -49.93 3.21
CA CYS A 266 -28.97 -51.38 3.26
C CYS A 266 -29.47 -51.87 4.63
N VAL A 267 -30.36 -51.12 5.28
CA VAL A 267 -31.26 -51.66 6.31
C VAL A 267 -32.59 -50.91 6.17
N PHE A 268 -33.63 -51.65 5.77
CA PHE A 268 -35.09 -51.37 5.78
C PHE A 268 -35.78 -51.70 4.44
N SER A 269 -36.78 -52.58 4.58
CA SER A 269 -37.85 -52.98 3.65
C SER A 269 -37.54 -53.86 2.44
N SER A 270 -37.38 -55.17 2.70
CA SER A 270 -38.07 -56.19 1.90
C SER A 270 -38.61 -57.29 2.82
N ASN A 271 -39.76 -57.02 3.43
CA ASN A 271 -40.64 -58.04 4.01
C ASN A 271 -42.08 -57.53 3.90
N ILE A 272 -42.98 -58.43 3.49
CA ILE A 272 -44.39 -58.30 3.04
C ILE A 272 -44.45 -58.44 1.52
N GLY A 273 -45.05 -59.47 0.94
CA GLY A 273 -45.81 -60.58 1.46
C GLY A 273 -46.49 -61.26 0.27
N SER A 274 -46.28 -62.56 0.16
CA SER A 274 -46.98 -63.48 -0.73
C SER A 274 -48.48 -63.49 -0.50
N GLN A 275 -49.27 -63.33 -1.56
CA GLN A 275 -50.66 -63.79 -1.76
C GLN A 275 -50.95 -63.53 -3.24
N GLY A 276 -51.39 -64.43 -4.11
CA GLY A 276 -51.86 -65.80 -4.03
C GLY A 276 -52.63 -66.01 -5.35
N MET A 277 -52.28 -67.01 -6.15
CA MET A 277 -53.11 -67.47 -7.27
C MET A 277 -54.29 -68.24 -6.68
N SER A 278 -55.50 -68.01 -7.20
CA SER A 278 -56.41 -69.07 -7.68
C SER A 278 -57.74 -68.48 -8.17
N ASP A 279 -58.06 -68.87 -9.41
CA ASP A 279 -59.35 -68.92 -10.11
C ASP A 279 -60.03 -67.63 -10.61
#